data_AF-A0A6M0FX16-F1
#
_entry.id   AF-A0A6M0FX16-F1
#
_cell.length_a   1.000
_cell.length_b   1.000
_cell.length_c   1.000
_cell.angle_alpha   90.00
_cell.angle_beta   90.00
_cell.angle_gamma   90.00
#
_symmetry.space_group_name_H-M   'P 1'
#
loop_
_entity.id
_entity.type
_entity.pdbx_description
1 polymer ?
#
loop_
_entity_poly.entity_id
_entity_poly.type
_entity_poly.pdbx_seq_one_letter_code
_entity_poly.pdbx_strand_id
1 'polypeptide(L)'
;MPRLSIDITPEQHQQLKAIAALSGKTIKEYVLERSLPDLPINSEMSEEEALAQLVAFLKPRIEAAERGEVSNSTFADIKQKARNWSLA
;
A
#
# COMPACT_ATOMS: atom_id res chain seq x y z
N MET A 1 4.68 -2.39 22.33
CA MET A 1 5.34 -1.92 21.09
C MET A 1 6.15 -3.04 20.49
N PRO A 2 5.92 -3.43 19.23
CA PRO A 2 6.72 -4.44 18.55
C PRO A 2 8.18 -3.97 18.44
N ARG A 3 9.13 -4.87 18.70
CA ARG A 3 10.57 -4.62 18.58
C ARG A 3 11.11 -5.47 17.43
N LEU A 4 11.83 -4.84 16.50
CA LEU A 4 12.57 -5.51 15.43
C LEU A 4 14.05 -5.55 15.83
N SER A 5 14.63 -6.76 15.87
CA SER A 5 16.07 -6.96 16.06
C SER A 5 16.71 -7.27 14.71
N ILE A 6 17.80 -6.57 14.39
CA ILE A 6 18.56 -6.76 13.14
C ILE A 6 20.02 -6.97 13.48
N ASP A 7 20.63 -8.00 12.89
CA ASP A 7 22.06 -8.25 13.01
C ASP A 7 22.80 -7.53 11.87
N ILE A 8 23.73 -6.67 12.25
CA ILE A 8 24.58 -5.90 11.32
C ILE A 8 26.01 -5.86 11.86
N THR A 9 27.00 -5.75 10.97
CA THR A 9 28.39 -5.59 11.40
C THR A 9 28.61 -4.19 12.00
N PRO A 10 29.67 -3.99 12.81
CA PRO A 10 30.02 -2.67 13.34
C PRO A 10 30.20 -1.60 12.24
N GLU A 11 30.82 -1.97 11.12
CA GLU A 11 31.05 -1.08 9.98
C GLU A 11 29.72 -0.67 9.31
N GLN A 12 28.81 -1.62 9.14
CA GLN A 12 27.47 -1.36 8.60
C GLN A 12 26.68 -0.42 9.54
N HIS A 13 26.76 -0.62 10.85
CA HIS A 13 26.13 0.27 11.82
C HIS A 13 26.69 1.69 11.73
N GLN A 14 28.01 1.86 11.56
CA GLN A 14 28.64 3.17 11.42
C GLN A 14 28.19 3.89 10.14
N GLN A 15 28.15 3.17 9.02
CA GLN A 15 27.63 3.71 7.75
C GLN A 15 26.16 4.11 7.87
N LEU A 16 25.32 3.25 8.44
CA LEU A 16 23.91 3.51 8.66
C LEU A 16 23.68 4.74 9.55
N LYS A 17 24.46 4.88 10.62
CA LYS A 17 24.43 6.05 11.51
C LYS A 17 24.78 7.34 10.76
N ALA A 18 25.81 7.32 9.93
CA ALA A 18 26.22 8.49 9.15
C ALA A 18 25.11 8.92 8.17
N ILE A 19 24.52 7.96 7.46
CA ILE A 19 23.47 8.24 6.47
C ILE A 19 22.19 8.76 7.15
N ALA A 20 21.80 8.17 8.28
CA ALA A 20 20.66 8.65 9.06
C ALA A 20 20.88 10.09 9.56
N ALA A 21 22.08 10.39 10.07
CA ALA A 21 22.45 11.73 10.52
C ALA A 21 22.45 12.77 9.37
N LEU A 22 22.95 12.41 8.19
CA LEU A 22 22.90 13.26 7.00
C LEU A 22 21.46 13.57 6.57
N SER A 23 20.54 12.65 6.84
CA SER A 23 19.12 12.81 6.58
C SER A 23 18.38 13.55 7.71
N GLY A 24 19.09 13.95 8.78
CA GLY A 24 18.50 14.58 9.97
C GLY A 24 17.62 13.66 10.82
N LYS A 25 17.77 12.33 10.67
CA LYS A 25 16.92 11.31 11.30
C LYS A 25 17.72 10.46 12.28
N THR A 26 17.04 9.87 13.25
CA THR A 26 17.62 8.79 14.05
C THR A 26 17.76 7.52 13.19
N ILE A 27 18.67 6.61 13.57
CA ILE A 27 18.82 5.30 12.90
C ILE A 27 17.48 4.56 12.86
N LYS A 28 16.70 4.63 13.95
CA LYS A 28 15.38 4.01 14.04
C LYS A 28 14.43 4.51 12.96
N GLU A 29 14.28 5.83 12.84
CA GLU A 29 13.40 6.44 11.84
C GLU A 29 13.86 6.12 10.42
N TYR A 30 15.16 6.27 10.17
CA TYR A 30 15.74 6.02 8.85
C TYR A 30 15.56 4.56 8.39
N VAL A 31 15.72 3.59 9.30
CA VAL A 31 15.53 2.17 8.98
C VAL A 31 14.04 1.84 8.77
N LEU A 32 13.15 2.35 9.62
CA LEU A 32 11.72 2.06 9.51
C LEU A 32 11.13 2.57 8.18
N GLU A 33 11.51 3.77 7.75
CA GLU A 33 11.06 4.35 6.48
C GLU A 33 11.59 3.63 5.24
N ARG A 34 12.75 2.97 5.33
CA ARG A 34 13.44 2.39 4.17
C ARG A 34 13.30 0.87 4.05
N SER A 35 13.13 0.18 5.17
CA SER A 35 13.11 -1.29 5.24
C SER A 35 11.70 -1.87 5.23
N LEU A 36 10.67 -1.06 5.51
CA LEU A 36 9.28 -1.46 5.36
C LEU A 36 8.80 -1.02 3.97
N PRO A 37 8.00 -1.84 3.25
CA PRO A 37 7.35 -1.39 2.02
C PRO A 37 6.57 -0.10 2.27
N ASP A 38 6.24 0.66 1.22
CA ASP A 38 5.18 1.70 1.22
C ASP A 38 3.79 1.09 1.50
N LEU A 39 3.68 0.17 2.47
CA LEU A 39 2.48 0.01 3.24
C LEU A 39 2.29 1.34 3.95
N PRO A 40 1.15 2.02 3.77
CA PRO A 40 0.92 3.27 4.44
C PRO A 40 1.18 3.05 5.92
N ILE A 41 2.15 3.78 6.46
CA ILE A 41 2.42 3.92 7.89
C ILE A 41 1.28 4.75 8.54
N ASN A 42 0.07 4.64 7.98
CA ASN A 42 -1.16 5.17 8.52
C ASN A 42 -1.73 4.05 9.38
N SER A 43 -1.13 3.88 10.55
CA SER A 43 -1.77 3.25 11.71
C SER A 43 -2.94 4.11 12.24
N GLU A 44 -3.72 4.72 11.36
CA GLU A 44 -4.91 5.49 11.70
C GLU A 44 -6.20 4.77 11.31
N MET A 45 -6.14 3.83 10.36
CA MET A 45 -7.30 3.00 10.05
C MET A 45 -7.21 1.67 10.78
N SER A 46 -8.16 1.42 11.67
CA SER A 46 -8.36 0.09 12.25
C SER A 46 -8.77 -0.91 11.16
N GLU A 47 -8.62 -2.22 11.44
CA GLU A 47 -9.11 -3.26 10.53
C GLU A 47 -10.62 -3.12 10.27
N GLU A 48 -11.37 -2.71 11.30
CA GLU A 48 -12.81 -2.44 11.19
C GLU A 48 -13.11 -1.27 10.28
N GLU A 49 -12.31 -0.19 10.32
CA GLU A 49 -12.47 0.96 9.43
C GLU A 49 -12.12 0.61 7.98
N ALA A 50 -11.08 -0.20 7.77
CA ALA A 50 -10.74 -0.73 6.45
C ALA A 50 -11.87 -1.62 5.88
N LEU A 51 -12.43 -2.49 6.73
CA LEU A 51 -13.54 -3.36 6.34
C LEU A 51 -14.80 -2.54 6.04
N ALA A 52 -15.12 -1.52 6.85
CA ALA A 52 -16.25 -0.64 6.65
C ALA A 52 -16.15 0.12 5.31
N GLN A 53 -14.96 0.62 4.95
CA GLN A 53 -14.73 1.27 3.67
C GLN A 53 -14.89 0.31 2.49
N LEU A 54 -14.39 -0.93 2.61
CA LEU A 54 -14.57 -1.94 1.58
C LEU A 54 -16.05 -2.28 1.39
N VAL A 55 -16.81 -2.46 2.48
CA VAL A 55 -18.25 -2.70 2.43
C VAL A 55 -18.98 -1.52 1.76
N ALA A 56 -18.67 -0.29 2.15
CA ALA A 56 -19.26 0.90 1.55
C ALA A 56 -18.96 1.01 0.05
N PHE A 57 -17.74 0.68 -0.37
CA PHE A 57 -17.34 0.67 -1.77
C PHE A 57 -18.06 -0.42 -2.59
N LEU A 58 -18.28 -1.60 -2.01
CA LEU A 58 -18.90 -2.73 -2.71
C LEU A 58 -20.43 -2.66 -2.74
N LYS A 59 -21.07 -2.07 -1.73
CA LYS A 59 -22.53 -1.96 -1.62
C LYS A 59 -23.23 -1.49 -2.91
N PRO A 60 -22.87 -0.36 -3.54
CA PRO A 60 -23.54 0.08 -4.77
C PRO A 60 -23.35 -0.91 -5.95
N ARG A 61 -22.23 -1.65 -5.99
CA ARG A 61 -21.97 -2.65 -7.04
C ARG A 61 -22.82 -3.90 -6.86
N ILE A 62 -23.07 -4.29 -5.62
CA ILE A 62 -23.97 -5.40 -5.27
C ILE A 62 -25.39 -5.03 -5.67
N GLU A 63 -25.87 -3.84 -5.26
CA GLU A 63 -27.21 -3.36 -5.62
C GLU A 63 -27.39 -3.25 -7.15
N ALA A 64 -26.37 -2.81 -7.89
CA ALA A 64 -26.39 -2.80 -9.35
C ALA A 64 -26.48 -4.22 -9.94
N ALA A 65 -25.70 -5.17 -9.41
CA ALA A 65 -25.75 -6.57 -9.83
C ALA A 65 -27.12 -7.21 -9.55
N GLU A 66 -27.73 -6.92 -8.40
CA GLU A 66 -29.09 -7.39 -8.04
C GLU A 66 -30.16 -6.82 -8.98
N ARG A 67 -29.99 -5.59 -9.48
CA ARG A 67 -30.82 -5.00 -10.53
C ARG A 67 -30.52 -5.55 -11.93
N GLY A 68 -29.52 -6.41 -12.08
CA GLY A 68 -29.11 -6.98 -13.36
C GLY A 68 -28.24 -6.05 -14.21
N GLU A 69 -27.65 -5.00 -13.64
CA GLU A 69 -26.73 -4.07 -14.32
C GLU A 69 -25.35 -4.72 -14.51
N VAL A 70 -25.29 -5.78 -15.32
CA VAL A 70 -24.05 -6.48 -15.66
C VAL A 70 -23.49 -6.02 -17.00
N SER A 71 -22.17 -5.98 -17.11
CA SER A 71 -21.50 -5.69 -18.38
C SER A 71 -21.57 -6.90 -19.30
N ASN A 72 -22.10 -6.72 -20.51
CA ASN A 72 -22.04 -7.71 -21.59
C ASN A 72 -20.69 -7.73 -22.32
N SER A 73 -19.72 -6.89 -21.92
CA SER A 73 -18.38 -6.89 -22.53
C SER A 73 -17.65 -8.18 -22.21
N THR A 74 -17.05 -8.80 -23.22
CA THR A 74 -16.18 -9.96 -23.02
C THR A 74 -14.83 -9.53 -22.44
N PHE A 75 -14.05 -10.49 -21.96
CA PHE A 75 -12.68 -10.23 -21.51
C PHE A 75 -11.81 -9.58 -22.61
N ALA A 76 -12.00 -9.98 -23.88
CA ALA A 76 -11.26 -9.41 -25.00
C ALA A 76 -11.59 -7.91 -25.18
N ASP A 77 -12.87 -7.56 -25.09
CA ASP A 77 -13.34 -6.17 -25.20
C ASP A 77 -12.78 -5.31 -24.06
N ILE A 78 -12.76 -5.83 -22.84
CA ILE A 78 -12.22 -5.15 -21.66
C ILE A 78 -10.71 -4.90 -21.85
N LYS A 79 -9.97 -5.90 -22.31
CA LYS A 79 -8.52 -5.79 -22.58
C LYS A 79 -8.22 -4.77 -23.68
N GLN A 80 -9.07 -4.67 -24.69
CA GLN A 80 -8.93 -3.67 -25.75
C GLN A 80 -9.24 -2.26 -25.25
N LYS A 81 -10.35 -2.07 -24.52
CA LYS A 81 -10.71 -0.77 -23.91
C LYS A 81 -9.61 -0.24 -23.00
N ALA A 82 -9.06 -1.08 -22.12
CA ALA A 82 -7.98 -0.69 -21.22
C ALA A 82 -6.71 -0.23 -21.97
N ARG A 83 -6.37 -0.88 -23.10
CA ARG A 83 -5.25 -0.47 -23.95
C ARG A 83 -5.50 0.87 -24.63
N ASN A 84 -6.73 1.12 -25.09
CA ASN A 84 -7.08 2.38 -25.72
C ASN A 84 -7.09 3.56 -24.73
N TRP A 85 -7.48 3.33 -23.47
CA TRP A 85 -7.39 4.34 -22.40
C TRP A 85 -5.96 4.66 -21.97
N SER A 86 -5.01 3.73 -22.12
CA SER A 86 -3.59 3.98 -21.82
C SER A 86 -2.88 4.82 -22.89
N LEU A 87 -3.50 4.97 -24.06
CA LEU A 87 -2.96 5.68 -25.23
C LEU A 87 -3.60 7.06 -25.46
N ALA A 88 -4.51 7.48 -24.59
CA ALA A 88 -5.19 8.79 -24.60
C ALA A 88 -4.75 9.61 -23.39
#